data_AF-A0A975B6Q5-F1
#
_entry.id   AF-A0A975B6Q5-F1
#
_cell.length_a   1.000
_cell.length_b   1.000
_cell.length_c   1.000
_cell.angle_alpha   90.00
_cell.angle_beta   90.00
_cell.angle_gamma   90.00
#
_symmetry.space_group_name_H-M   'P 1'
#
loop_
_entity.id
_entity.type
_entity.pdbx_description
1 polymer ?
#
loop_
_entity_poly.entity_id
_entity_poly.type
_entity_poly.pdbx_seq_one_letter_code
_entity_poly.pdbx_strand_id
1 'polypeptide(L)' 'MKQILSGLGFENISITKKSNSKEIIQSWNIGTGAENIVFSAYIKGFKPQ' A
#
# COMPACT_ATOMS: atom_id res chain seq x y z
N MET A 1 -0.72 -6.71 6.20
CA MET A 1 -0.25 -5.31 6.26
C MET A 1 -0.62 -4.60 7.56
N LYS A 2 -1.92 -4.38 7.87
CA LYS A 2 -2.33 -3.73 9.14
C LYS A 2 -1.72 -4.38 10.39
N GLN A 3 -1.71 -5.71 10.43
CA GLN A 3 -1.16 -6.48 11.55
C GLN A 3 0.36 -6.30 11.72
N ILE A 4 1.10 -6.18 10.62
CA ILE A 4 2.55 -5.91 10.62
C ILE A 4 2.80 -4.50 11.17
N LEU A 5 2.07 -3.51 10.66
CA LEU A 5 2.19 -2.11 11.11
C LEU A 5 1.80 -1.96 12.59
N SER A 6 0.75 -2.64 13.02
CA SER A 6 0.35 -2.67 14.43
C SER A 6 1.41 -3.32 15.31
N GLY A 7 2.03 -4.42 14.86
CA GLY A 7 3.17 -5.04 15.54
C GLY A 7 4.42 -4.16 15.62
N LEU A 8 4.54 -3.15 14.74
CA LEU A 8 5.60 -2.14 14.77
C LEU A 8 5.25 -0.91 15.65
N GLY A 9 4.12 -0.96 16.37
CA GLY A 9 3.66 0.10 17.27
C GLY A 9 2.89 1.23 16.58
N PHE A 10 2.43 1.02 15.33
CA PHE A 10 1.53 1.99 14.70
C PHE A 10 0.07 1.76 15.11
N GLU A 11 -0.61 2.84 15.43
CA GLU A 11 -2.02 2.92 15.77
C GLU A 11 -2.80 3.69 14.70
N ASN A 12 -4.13 3.64 14.77
CA ASN A 12 -5.04 4.36 13.86
C ASN A 12 -4.72 4.14 12.36
N ILE A 13 -4.37 2.90 11.99
CA ILE A 13 -3.89 2.56 10.66
C ILE A 13 -5.06 2.55 9.66
N SER A 14 -5.01 3.46 8.69
CA SER A 14 -5.88 3.51 7.53
C SER A 14 -5.10 3.20 6.25
N ILE A 15 -5.68 2.34 5.40
CA ILE A 15 -5.11 1.96 4.11
C ILE A 15 -6.16 2.27 3.05
N THR A 16 -5.84 3.19 2.16
CA THR A 16 -6.73 3.61 1.06
C THR A 16 -6.08 3.23 -0.26
N LYS A 17 -6.77 2.41 -1.06
CA LYS A 17 -6.30 2.05 -2.40
C LYS A 17 -6.21 3.31 -3.27
N LYS A 18 -5.13 3.43 -4.05
CA LYS A 18 -5.04 4.47 -5.07
C LYS A 18 -5.89 4.03 -6.26
N SER A 19 -6.82 4.89 -6.67
CA SER A 19 -7.67 4.68 -7.86
C SER A 19 -6.85 4.52 -9.15
N ASN A 20 -5.68 5.17 -9.23
CA ASN A 20 -4.74 5.11 -10.35
C ASN A 20 -3.67 3.99 -10.19
N SER A 21 -3.95 2.94 -9.40
CA SER A 21 -2.95 1.88 -9.12
C SER A 21 -2.39 1.23 -10.37
N LYS A 22 -3.22 1.01 -11.38
CA LYS A 22 -2.85 0.29 -12.60
C LYS A 22 -1.78 1.05 -13.39
N GLU A 23 -1.98 2.34 -13.63
CA GLU A 23 -1.02 3.16 -14.37
C GLU A 23 0.31 3.33 -13.60
N ILE A 24 0.24 3.44 -12.25
CA ILE A 24 1.43 3.50 -11.39
C ILE A 24 2.26 2.21 -11.54
N ILE A 25 1.60 1.05 -11.53
CA ILE A 25 2.30 -0.25 -11.60
C ILE A 25 2.86 -0.51 -13.00
N GLN A 26 2.13 -0.13 -14.06
CA GLN A 26 2.62 -0.24 -15.43
C GLN A 26 3.87 0.63 -15.67
N SER A 27 3.98 1.77 -14.99
CA SER A 27 5.16 2.64 -15.04
C SER A 27 6.41 2.03 -14.40
N TRP A 28 6.29 0.96 -13.61
CA TRP A 28 7.44 0.33 -12.94
C TRP A 28 8.24 -0.59 -13.87
N ASN A 29 7.83 -0.79 -15.13
CA ASN A 29 8.45 -1.73 -16.09
C ASN A 29 8.64 -3.15 -15.52
N ILE A 30 7.83 -3.52 -14.53
CA ILE A 30 7.74 -4.88 -14.02
C ILE A 30 6.93 -5.64 -15.08
N GLY A 31 7.40 -6.80 -15.52
CA GLY A 31 6.83 -7.57 -16.63
C GLY A 31 5.29 -7.67 -16.60
N THR A 32 4.71 -7.92 -17.77
CA THR A 32 3.26 -7.92 -17.98
C THR A 32 2.51 -8.75 -16.95
N GLY A 33 1.47 -8.17 -16.34
CA GLY A 33 0.58 -8.86 -15.42
C GLY A 33 0.80 -8.56 -13.94
N ALA A 34 1.86 -7.82 -13.57
CA ALA A 34 2.08 -7.37 -12.20
C ALA A 34 0.89 -6.54 -11.68
N GLU A 35 0.26 -5.74 -12.53
CA GLU A 35 -0.90 -4.92 -12.16
C GLU A 35 -2.15 -5.73 -11.73
N ASN A 36 -2.19 -7.02 -12.04
CA ASN A 36 -3.31 -7.90 -11.69
C ASN A 36 -3.15 -8.54 -10.30
N ILE A 37 -1.96 -8.45 -9.72
CA ILE A 37 -1.60 -9.13 -8.45
C ILE A 37 -1.17 -8.12 -7.38
N VAL A 38 -0.70 -6.94 -7.77
CA VAL A 38 -0.33 -5.85 -6.87
C VAL A 38 -1.20 -4.61 -7.08
N PHE A 39 -1.39 -3.82 -6.02
CA PHE A 39 -2.07 -2.52 -6.09
C PHE A 39 -1.32 -1.49 -5.26
N SER A 40 -1.42 -0.22 -5.64
CA SER A 40 -0.86 0.89 -4.88
C SER A 40 -1.85 1.39 -3.83
N ALA A 41 -1.36 1.76 -2.66
CA ALA A 41 -2.18 2.33 -1.59
C ALA A 41 -1.48 3.48 -0.87
N TYR A 42 -2.27 4.37 -0.29
CA TYR A 42 -1.82 5.28 0.74
C TYR A 42 -2.02 4.62 2.10
N ILE A 43 -0.98 4.66 2.93
CA ILE A 43 -1.04 4.19 4.31
C ILE A 43 -0.87 5.41 5.21
N LYS A 44 -1.83 5.62 6.11
CA LYS A 44 -1.74 6.59 7.20
C LYS A 44 -1.77 5.81 8.51
N GLY A 45 -0.85 6.12 9.42
CA GLY A 45 -0.80 5.53 10.75
C GLY A 45 -0.12 6.51 11.69
N PHE A 46 -0.50 6.47 12.96
CA PHE A 46 0.10 7.24 14.02
C PHE A 46 1.05 6.34 14.81
N LYS A 47 2.26 6.81 15.12
CA LYS A 47 3.15 6.09 16.03
C LYS A 47 3.26 6.92 17.32
N PRO A 48 2.73 6.43 18.45
CA PRO A 48 2.99 7.07 19.74
C PRO A 48 4.51 7.06 20.00
N GLN A 49 5.04 8.11 20.66
CA GLN A 49 6.45 8.17 21.05
C GLN A 49 6.85 6.98 21.93
#